data_AF-A0A349KT02-F1
#
_entry.id   AF-A0A349KT02-F1
#
_cell.length_a   1.000
_cell.length_b   1.000
_cell.length_c   1.000
_cell.angle_alpha   90.00
_cell.angle_beta   90.00
_cell.angle_gamma   90.00
#
_symmetry.space_group_name_H-M   'P 1'
#
loop_
_entity.id
_entity.type
_entity.pdbx_description
1 polymer ?
#
loop_
_entity_poly.entity_id
_entity_poly.type
_entity_poly.pdbx_seq_one_letter_code
_entity_poly.pdbx_strand_id
1 'polypeptide(L)'
;MPHLHKTRVSLSSVSSVALIAANLAPVAGVVFFSWTIEDVLLLYWAESAVIGFYNLARMWVIGRWKILFLGPFFLIHYSGFMAGHLFFIYALVISDSDVSMSVSSMLDYLLLLSPALIALFISHGVSFLFNFLGEKEYQTTSLSEQINAPYHRIIIMHLTIIFGSLLVMSMDNRLLFLVLMMALKVGLDLRAHLGEHHPKGQKEPV
;
A
#
# COMPACT_ATOMS: atom_id res chain seq x y z
N MET A 1 38.39 -7.21 13.36
CA MET A 1 37.26 -7.11 12.42
C MET A 1 36.05 -7.77 13.07
N PRO A 2 35.01 -7.04 13.51
CA PRO A 2 33.81 -7.66 14.05
C PRO A 2 32.80 -7.90 12.93
N HIS A 3 32.38 -9.16 12.83
CA HIS A 3 31.36 -9.64 11.91
C HIS A 3 30.02 -8.95 12.18
N LEU A 4 29.50 -8.22 11.19
CA LEU A 4 28.15 -7.64 11.24
C LEU A 4 27.13 -8.78 11.31
N HIS A 5 26.36 -8.79 12.40
CA HIS A 5 25.23 -9.66 12.61
C HIS A 5 24.23 -9.41 11.46
N LYS A 6 24.04 -10.42 10.61
CA LYS A 6 22.95 -10.45 9.63
C LYS A 6 21.66 -10.65 10.42
N THR A 7 21.00 -9.57 10.81
CA THR A 7 19.68 -9.66 11.43
C THR A 7 18.71 -10.13 10.35
N ARG A 8 18.47 -11.45 10.29
CA ARG A 8 17.37 -12.01 9.50
C ARG A 8 16.10 -11.39 10.06
N VAL A 9 15.35 -10.66 9.22
CA VAL A 9 13.96 -10.34 9.53
C VAL A 9 13.22 -11.66 9.66
N SER A 10 13.01 -12.06 10.91
CA SER A 10 12.16 -13.20 11.26
C SER A 10 10.71 -12.81 10.95
N LEU A 11 9.89 -13.77 10.53
CA LEU A 11 8.43 -13.63 10.44
C LEU A 11 7.79 -13.16 11.77
N SER A 12 8.55 -13.18 12.87
CA SER A 12 8.20 -12.67 14.20
C SER A 12 8.60 -11.21 14.47
N SER A 13 9.06 -10.43 13.48
CA SER A 13 9.33 -9.00 13.70
C SER A 13 8.03 -8.23 13.95
N VAL A 14 8.07 -7.24 14.85
CA VAL A 14 6.90 -6.41 15.20
C VAL A 14 6.24 -5.80 13.96
N SER A 15 7.06 -5.39 12.98
CA SER A 15 6.59 -4.85 11.71
C SER A 15 5.90 -5.89 10.81
N SER A 16 6.36 -7.15 10.80
CA SER A 16 5.72 -8.21 10.02
C SER A 16 4.36 -8.60 10.62
N VAL A 17 4.28 -8.68 11.94
CA VAL A 17 3.01 -8.94 12.65
C VAL A 17 2.03 -7.80 12.42
N ALA A 18 2.48 -6.54 12.54
CA ALA A 18 1.65 -5.36 12.27
C ALA A 18 1.17 -5.31 10.80
N LEU A 19 2.02 -5.71 9.84
CA LEU A 19 1.65 -5.78 8.43
C LEU A 19 0.58 -6.85 8.17
N ILE A 20 0.77 -8.05 8.72
CA ILE A 20 -0.20 -9.14 8.57
C ILE A 20 -1.53 -8.74 9.21
N ALA A 21 -1.50 -8.20 10.43
CA ALA A 21 -2.70 -7.74 11.13
C ALA A 21 -3.45 -6.66 10.34
N ALA A 22 -2.72 -5.70 9.74
CA ALA A 22 -3.33 -4.67 8.92
C ALA A 22 -3.96 -5.22 7.64
N ASN A 23 -3.35 -6.22 7.01
CA ASN A 23 -3.91 -6.90 5.83
C ASN A 23 -5.13 -7.78 6.14
N LEU A 24 -5.37 -8.12 7.42
CA LEU A 24 -6.60 -8.79 7.84
C LEU A 24 -7.76 -7.82 8.07
N ALA A 25 -7.52 -6.51 8.15
CA ALA A 25 -8.57 -5.52 8.37
C ALA A 25 -9.66 -5.53 7.26
N PRO A 26 -9.32 -5.59 5.95
CA PRO A 26 -10.33 -5.74 4.91
C PRO A 26 -11.13 -7.05 5.04
N VAL A 27 -10.48 -8.14 5.44
CA VAL A 27 -11.16 -9.45 5.65
C VAL A 27 -12.16 -9.35 6.78
N ALA A 28 -11.76 -8.76 7.91
CA ALA A 28 -12.65 -8.51 9.03
C ALA A 28 -13.80 -7.57 8.65
N GLY A 29 -13.51 -6.53 7.86
CA GLY A 29 -14.48 -5.61 7.26
C GLY A 29 -15.60 -6.33 6.52
N VAL A 30 -15.24 -7.22 5.59
CA VAL A 30 -16.21 -7.98 4.80
C VAL A 30 -17.01 -8.96 5.68
N VAL A 31 -16.33 -9.70 6.56
CA VAL A 31 -16.97 -10.78 7.35
C VAL A 31 -17.87 -10.25 8.47
N PHE A 32 -17.46 -9.19 9.17
CA PHE A 32 -18.13 -8.71 10.39
C PHE A 32 -18.88 -7.40 10.19
N PHE A 33 -18.49 -6.57 9.22
CA PHE A 33 -19.02 -5.22 9.02
C PHE A 33 -19.71 -5.05 7.67
N SER A 34 -19.92 -6.15 6.94
CA SER A 34 -20.58 -6.18 5.63
C SER A 34 -19.99 -5.21 4.62
N TRP A 35 -18.67 -4.97 4.70
CA TRP A 35 -17.99 -4.13 3.73
C TRP A 35 -18.17 -4.66 2.33
N THR A 36 -18.43 -3.73 1.42
CA THR A 36 -18.59 -4.03 0.01
C THR A 36 -17.24 -4.04 -0.70
N ILE A 37 -17.27 -4.39 -1.98
CA ILE A 37 -16.10 -4.29 -2.86
C ILE A 37 -15.60 -2.85 -2.96
N GLU A 38 -16.52 -1.89 -3.02
CA GLU A 38 -16.20 -0.48 -3.10
C GLU A 38 -15.43 -0.03 -1.84
N ASP A 39 -15.88 -0.45 -0.64
CA ASP A 39 -15.21 -0.16 0.63
C ASP A 39 -13.78 -0.71 0.68
N VAL A 40 -13.58 -1.97 0.26
CA VAL A 40 -12.27 -2.63 0.26
C VAL A 40 -11.32 -1.95 -0.74
N LEU A 41 -11.80 -1.61 -1.93
CA LEU A 41 -10.99 -0.94 -2.95
C LEU A 41 -10.61 0.48 -2.51
N LEU A 42 -11.55 1.23 -1.91
CA LEU A 42 -11.27 2.55 -1.35
C LEU A 42 -10.28 2.47 -0.18
N LEU A 43 -10.35 1.43 0.66
CA LEU A 43 -9.37 1.23 1.72
C LEU A 43 -7.97 0.98 1.17
N TYR A 44 -7.81 0.12 0.16
CA TYR A 44 -6.49 -0.12 -0.46
C TYR A 44 -5.95 1.11 -1.19
N TRP A 45 -6.83 1.90 -1.79
CA TRP A 45 -6.45 3.20 -2.34
C TRP A 45 -5.95 4.13 -1.23
N ALA A 46 -6.68 4.24 -0.12
CA ALA A 46 -6.30 5.10 1.00
C ALA A 46 -5.04 4.61 1.74
N GLU A 47 -4.78 3.30 1.80
CA GLU A 47 -3.51 2.73 2.26
C GLU A 47 -2.33 3.28 1.44
N SER A 48 -2.50 3.40 0.12
CA SER A 48 -1.47 3.98 -0.74
C SER A 48 -1.18 5.43 -0.33
N ALA A 49 -2.19 6.22 0.03
CA ALA A 49 -1.99 7.58 0.54
C ALA A 49 -1.20 7.60 1.87
N VAL A 50 -1.49 6.68 2.80
CA VAL A 50 -0.72 6.50 4.04
C VAL A 50 0.75 6.19 3.74
N ILE A 51 1.00 5.30 2.77
CA ILE A 51 2.35 4.94 2.34
C ILE A 51 3.06 6.14 1.72
N GLY A 52 2.38 6.91 0.87
CA GLY A 52 2.91 8.15 0.29
C GLY A 52 3.32 9.17 1.36
N PHE A 53 2.52 9.31 2.43
CA PHE A 53 2.84 10.15 3.58
C PHE A 53 4.13 9.69 4.28
N TYR A 54 4.24 8.41 4.63
CA TYR A 54 5.45 7.89 5.27
C TYR A 54 6.66 7.90 4.34
N ASN A 55 6.46 7.73 3.02
CA ASN A 55 7.51 7.84 2.03
C ASN A 55 8.09 9.25 2.00
N LEU A 56 7.25 10.29 2.05
CA LEU A 56 7.70 11.67 2.16
C LEU A 56 8.51 11.90 3.44
N ALA A 57 8.08 11.32 4.57
CA ALA A 57 8.84 11.36 5.83
C ALA A 57 10.21 10.64 5.71
N ARG A 58 10.27 9.48 5.05
CA ARG A 58 11.53 8.77 4.75
C ARG A 58 12.45 9.62 3.86
N MET A 59 11.90 10.23 2.81
CA MET A 59 12.63 11.13 1.92
C MET A 59 13.17 12.37 2.65
N TRP A 60 12.44 12.92 3.64
CA TRP A 60 12.91 14.01 4.48
C TRP A 60 14.18 13.61 5.26
N VAL A 61 14.16 12.43 5.90
CA VAL A 61 15.28 11.90 6.68
C VAL A 61 16.53 11.68 5.81
N ILE A 62 16.37 11.10 4.62
CA ILE A 62 17.49 10.80 3.71
C ILE A 62 17.97 12.05 2.95
N GLY A 63 17.04 12.76 2.33
CA GLY A 63 17.30 13.83 1.37
C GLY A 63 17.64 15.18 2.01
N ARG A 64 17.29 15.39 3.29
CA ARG A 64 17.49 16.65 4.02
C ARG A 64 16.98 17.82 3.17
N TRP A 65 17.78 18.87 2.96
CA TRP A 65 17.41 20.04 2.16
C TRP A 65 16.95 19.75 0.72
N LYS A 66 17.39 18.65 0.09
CA LYS A 66 16.95 18.27 -1.26
C LYS A 66 15.43 18.06 -1.35
N ILE A 67 14.79 17.75 -0.23
CA ILE A 67 13.34 17.55 -0.16
C ILE A 67 12.54 18.84 -0.42
N LEU A 68 13.14 20.02 -0.26
CA LEU A 68 12.47 21.27 -0.56
C LEU A 68 12.16 21.42 -2.06
N PHE A 69 12.95 20.75 -2.91
CA PHE A 69 12.74 20.70 -4.35
C PHE A 69 12.00 19.42 -4.76
N LEU A 70 12.43 18.27 -4.21
CA LEU A 70 11.88 16.97 -4.59
C LEU A 70 10.54 16.64 -3.93
N GLY A 71 10.27 17.18 -2.75
CA GLY A 71 9.04 16.95 -1.99
C GLY A 71 7.79 17.50 -2.68
N PRO A 72 7.78 18.77 -3.14
CA PRO A 72 6.67 19.31 -3.92
C PRO A 72 6.45 18.55 -5.23
N PHE A 73 7.52 18.21 -5.95
CA PHE A 73 7.44 17.38 -7.15
C PHE A 73 6.80 16.03 -6.85
N PHE A 74 7.29 15.33 -5.83
CA PHE A 74 6.75 14.05 -5.38
C PHE A 74 5.27 14.18 -5.02
N LEU A 75 4.90 15.16 -4.20
CA LEU A 75 3.50 15.37 -3.80
C LEU A 75 2.58 15.61 -4.99
N ILE A 76 2.94 16.49 -5.91
CA ILE A 76 2.12 16.79 -7.08
C ILE A 76 1.99 15.55 -7.98
N HIS A 77 3.11 14.90 -8.30
CA HIS A 77 3.14 13.78 -9.23
C HIS A 77 2.45 12.55 -8.65
N TYR A 78 2.73 12.24 -7.37
CA TYR A 78 2.12 11.14 -6.65
C TYR A 78 0.61 11.36 -6.46
N SER A 79 0.19 12.57 -6.08
CA SER A 79 -1.24 12.91 -5.95
C SER A 79 -1.97 12.82 -7.30
N GLY A 80 -1.32 13.21 -8.40
CA GLY A 80 -1.86 13.04 -9.75
C GLY A 80 -2.08 11.56 -10.10
N PHE A 81 -1.13 10.69 -9.77
CA PHE A 81 -1.28 9.26 -9.99
C PHE A 81 -2.35 8.64 -9.11
N MET A 82 -2.45 9.08 -7.85
CA MET A 82 -3.52 8.68 -6.92
C MET A 82 -4.90 9.11 -7.40
N ALA A 83 -5.04 10.32 -7.95
CA ALA A 83 -6.30 10.80 -8.51
C ALA A 83 -6.71 9.99 -9.74
N GLY A 84 -5.77 9.69 -10.65
CA GLY A 84 -6.02 8.82 -11.79
C GLY A 84 -6.44 7.41 -11.37
N HIS A 85 -5.80 6.86 -10.33
CA HIS A 85 -6.19 5.57 -9.77
C HIS A 85 -7.62 5.57 -9.22
N LEU A 86 -7.97 6.60 -8.45
CA LEU A 86 -9.31 6.73 -7.90
C LEU A 86 -10.34 6.80 -9.02
N PHE A 87 -10.05 7.58 -10.06
CA PHE A 87 -10.90 7.65 -11.26
C PHE A 87 -11.13 6.27 -11.89
N PHE A 88 -10.09 5.43 -12.03
CA PHE A 88 -10.24 4.07 -12.56
C PHE A 88 -11.11 3.17 -11.67
N ILE A 89 -10.93 3.23 -10.36
CA ILE A 89 -11.77 2.48 -9.41
C ILE A 89 -13.24 2.87 -9.59
N TYR A 90 -13.52 4.18 -9.65
CA TYR A 90 -14.87 4.66 -9.87
C TYR A 90 -15.43 4.24 -11.22
N ALA A 91 -14.67 4.46 -12.30
CA ALA A 91 -15.13 4.20 -13.66
C ALA A 91 -15.39 2.72 -13.96
N LEU A 92 -14.62 1.80 -13.37
CA LEU A 92 -14.71 0.36 -13.69
C LEU A 92 -15.53 -0.45 -12.69
N VAL A 93 -15.66 0.02 -11.45
CA VAL A 93 -16.26 -0.79 -10.38
C VAL A 93 -17.49 -0.12 -9.77
N ILE A 94 -17.48 1.21 -9.65
CA ILE A 94 -18.53 1.97 -8.94
C ILE A 94 -19.58 2.54 -9.92
N SER A 95 -19.22 2.74 -11.19
CA SER A 95 -20.01 3.48 -12.20
C SER A 95 -21.41 2.93 -12.51
N ASP A 96 -21.72 1.68 -12.15
CA ASP A 96 -23.08 1.10 -12.22
C ASP A 96 -24.02 1.61 -11.11
N SER A 97 -23.49 2.34 -10.12
CA SER A 97 -24.27 3.00 -9.08
C SER A 97 -24.34 4.51 -9.34
N ASP A 98 -25.51 5.13 -9.10
CA ASP A 98 -25.78 6.59 -9.24
C ASP A 98 -24.99 7.45 -8.22
N VAL A 99 -23.70 7.15 -8.02
CA VAL A 99 -22.83 7.83 -7.07
C VAL A 99 -22.26 9.07 -7.76
N SER A 100 -22.97 10.18 -7.61
CA SER A 100 -22.35 11.49 -7.82
C SER A 100 -21.18 11.66 -6.84
N MET A 101 -20.01 12.09 -7.34
CA MET A 101 -18.83 12.36 -6.52
C MET A 101 -19.06 13.63 -5.67
N SER A 102 -19.84 13.50 -4.60
CA SER A 102 -19.95 14.53 -3.57
C SER A 102 -18.82 14.38 -2.56
N VAL A 103 -18.31 15.53 -2.10
CA VAL A 103 -17.38 15.59 -0.97
C VAL A 103 -17.99 14.93 0.27
N SER A 104 -19.30 15.07 0.49
CA SER A 104 -19.99 14.44 1.63
C SER A 104 -19.90 12.92 1.58
N SER A 105 -20.21 12.31 0.43
CA SER A 105 -20.16 10.86 0.26
C SER A 105 -18.75 10.32 0.49
N MET A 106 -17.73 11.05 0.03
CA MET A 106 -16.34 10.67 0.25
C MET A 106 -15.94 10.76 1.74
N LEU A 107 -16.44 11.76 2.47
CA LEU A 107 -16.23 11.84 3.91
C LEU A 107 -16.92 10.70 4.65
N ASP A 108 -18.12 10.28 4.23
CA ASP A 108 -18.83 9.15 4.83
C ASP A 108 -18.04 7.84 4.67
N TYR A 109 -17.50 7.57 3.47
CA TYR A 109 -16.60 6.43 3.25
C TYR A 109 -15.35 6.51 4.11
N LEU A 110 -14.71 7.69 4.21
CA LEU A 110 -13.51 7.85 5.03
C LEU A 110 -13.81 7.68 6.53
N LEU A 111 -14.98 8.10 7.01
CA LEU A 111 -15.41 7.89 8.38
C LEU A 111 -15.68 6.42 8.67
N LEU A 112 -16.38 5.72 7.76
CA LEU A 112 -16.62 4.27 7.84
C LEU A 112 -15.30 3.49 7.91
N LEU A 113 -14.35 3.84 7.05
CA LEU A 113 -13.05 3.18 6.95
C LEU A 113 -12.03 3.66 8.00
N SER A 114 -12.34 4.72 8.75
CA SER A 114 -11.40 5.36 9.67
C SER A 114 -10.74 4.40 10.68
N PRO A 115 -11.40 3.39 11.27
CA PRO A 115 -10.72 2.48 12.18
C PRO A 115 -9.61 1.68 11.50
N ALA A 116 -9.86 1.20 10.27
CA ALA A 116 -8.86 0.47 9.50
C ALA A 116 -7.76 1.39 8.98
N LEU A 117 -8.09 2.62 8.58
CA LEU A 117 -7.09 3.63 8.20
C LEU A 117 -6.17 3.98 9.35
N ILE A 118 -6.70 4.14 10.56
CA ILE A 118 -5.90 4.37 11.78
C ILE A 118 -4.99 3.16 12.04
N ALA A 119 -5.51 1.94 11.92
CA ALA A 119 -4.71 0.72 12.09
C ALA A 119 -3.55 0.63 11.06
N LEU A 120 -3.83 0.94 9.79
CA LEU A 120 -2.82 1.00 8.73
C LEU A 120 -1.79 2.10 9.00
N PHE A 121 -2.23 3.30 9.38
CA PHE A 121 -1.34 4.40 9.72
C PHE A 121 -0.41 4.03 10.88
N ILE A 122 -0.95 3.44 11.95
CA ILE A 122 -0.14 2.95 13.08
C ILE A 122 0.84 1.88 12.62
N SER A 123 0.40 0.89 11.81
CA SER A 123 1.25 -0.19 11.32
C SER A 123 2.45 0.35 10.51
N HIS A 124 2.21 1.27 9.59
CA HIS A 124 3.27 1.93 8.83
C HIS A 124 4.14 2.83 9.71
N GLY A 125 3.55 3.49 10.72
CA GLY A 125 4.27 4.28 11.71
C GLY A 125 5.24 3.45 12.54
N VAL A 126 4.82 2.27 12.99
CA VAL A 126 5.68 1.30 13.68
C VAL A 126 6.83 0.88 12.78
N SER A 127 6.57 0.54 11.51
CA SER A 127 7.63 0.21 10.55
C SER A 127 8.61 1.37 10.33
N PHE A 128 8.11 2.61 10.23
CA PHE A 128 8.94 3.80 10.10
C PHE A 128 9.83 4.03 11.34
N LEU A 129 9.28 3.89 12.54
CA LEU A 129 10.04 4.14 13.78
C LEU A 129 11.06 3.03 14.06
N PHE A 130 10.63 1.77 14.02
CA PHE A 130 11.46 0.65 14.44
C PHE A 130 12.41 0.18 13.35
N ASN A 131 11.92 0.01 12.11
CA ASN A 131 12.78 -0.49 11.04
C ASN A 131 13.57 0.67 10.42
N PHE A 132 12.85 1.70 9.94
CA PHE A 132 13.53 2.72 9.15
C PHE A 132 14.48 3.58 9.98
N LEU A 133 14.04 4.09 11.13
CA LEU A 133 14.88 4.87 12.04
C LEU A 133 15.71 3.99 12.98
N GLY A 134 15.09 3.01 13.64
CA GLY A 134 15.74 2.15 14.64
C GLY A 134 16.84 1.26 14.05
N GLU A 135 16.51 0.45 13.04
CA GLU A 135 17.47 -0.41 12.32
C GLU A 135 18.28 0.35 11.27
N LYS A 136 18.09 1.67 11.17
CA LYS A 136 18.87 2.58 10.32
C LYS A 136 18.82 2.25 8.82
N GLU A 137 17.69 1.74 8.32
CA GLU A 137 17.49 1.51 6.87
C GLU A 137 17.77 2.77 6.04
N TYR A 138 17.51 3.96 6.62
CA TYR A 138 17.80 5.25 5.97
C TYR A 138 19.27 5.44 5.54
N GLN A 139 20.20 4.66 6.09
CA GLN A 139 21.62 4.70 5.69
C GLN A 139 21.91 3.88 4.42
N THR A 140 21.11 2.85 4.18
CA THR A 140 21.27 1.93 3.05
C THR A 140 20.30 2.20 1.91
N THR A 141 19.23 2.98 2.15
CA THR A 141 18.26 3.34 1.13
C THR A 141 18.57 4.69 0.50
N SER A 142 18.54 4.74 -0.83
CA SER A 142 18.75 5.96 -1.59
C SER A 142 17.46 6.78 -1.74
N LEU A 143 17.63 8.09 -1.96
CA LEU A 143 16.51 8.99 -2.24
C LEU A 143 15.78 8.62 -3.54
N SER A 144 16.50 8.10 -4.53
CA SER A 144 15.92 7.65 -5.81
C SER A 144 15.01 6.43 -5.62
N GLU A 145 15.42 5.48 -4.76
CA GLU A 145 14.58 4.33 -4.42
C GLU A 145 13.29 4.76 -3.73
N GLN A 146 13.36 5.69 -2.76
CA GLN A 146 12.17 6.21 -2.10
C GLN A 146 11.24 6.97 -3.05
N ILE A 147 11.77 7.72 -4.01
CA ILE A 147 10.92 8.39 -5.00
C ILE A 147 10.12 7.35 -5.81
N ASN A 148 10.72 6.24 -6.19
CA ASN A 148 10.10 5.23 -7.04
C ASN A 148 9.23 4.21 -6.29
N ALA A 149 9.49 3.96 -5.01
CA ALA A 149 8.85 2.90 -4.24
C ALA A 149 7.30 2.95 -4.25
N PRO A 150 6.64 4.11 -4.07
CA PRO A 150 5.17 4.17 -4.08
C PRO A 150 4.53 3.84 -5.43
N TYR A 151 5.24 4.08 -6.54
CA TYR A 151 4.72 3.83 -7.89
C TYR A 151 4.59 2.34 -8.19
N HIS A 152 5.57 1.53 -7.78
CA HIS A 152 5.50 0.08 -7.95
C HIS A 152 4.24 -0.50 -7.29
N ARG A 153 3.87 0.00 -6.10
CA ARG A 153 2.66 -0.42 -5.40
C ARG A 153 1.39 -0.02 -6.14
N ILE A 154 1.28 1.23 -6.58
CA ILE A 154 0.08 1.68 -7.29
C ILE A 154 -0.07 0.95 -8.63
N ILE A 155 1.02 0.64 -9.33
CA ILE A 155 0.98 -0.15 -10.57
C ILE A 155 0.45 -1.56 -10.28
N ILE A 156 0.97 -2.22 -9.23
CA ILE A 156 0.47 -3.55 -8.82
C ILE A 156 -1.03 -3.47 -8.51
N MET A 157 -1.48 -2.46 -7.79
CA MET A 157 -2.89 -2.26 -7.48
C MET A 157 -3.74 -2.03 -8.74
N HIS A 158 -3.31 -1.19 -9.68
CA HIS A 158 -4.01 -0.98 -10.94
C HIS A 158 -4.14 -2.28 -11.73
N LEU A 159 -3.05 -3.04 -11.86
CA LEU A 159 -3.10 -4.33 -12.55
C LEU A 159 -4.05 -5.28 -11.84
N THR A 160 -4.01 -5.33 -10.51
CA THR A 160 -4.93 -6.16 -9.71
C THR A 160 -6.38 -5.74 -9.97
N ILE A 161 -6.69 -4.44 -9.97
CA ILE A 161 -8.05 -3.93 -10.20
C ILE A 161 -8.50 -4.16 -11.63
N ILE A 162 -7.66 -3.92 -12.64
CA ILE A 162 -8.00 -4.11 -14.05
C ILE A 162 -8.25 -5.59 -14.36
N PHE A 163 -7.32 -6.46 -13.99
CA PHE A 163 -7.50 -7.90 -14.21
C PHE A 163 -8.63 -8.45 -13.36
N GLY A 164 -8.77 -7.94 -12.14
CA GLY A 164 -9.89 -8.23 -11.27
C GLY A 164 -11.22 -7.86 -11.93
N SER A 165 -11.40 -6.61 -12.35
CA SER A 165 -12.65 -6.10 -12.92
C SER A 165 -12.99 -6.81 -14.23
N LEU A 166 -12.00 -7.09 -15.08
CA LEU A 166 -12.22 -7.89 -16.30
C LEU A 166 -12.71 -9.31 -15.96
N LEU A 167 -12.17 -9.92 -14.90
CA LEU A 167 -12.63 -11.21 -14.40
C LEU A 167 -14.06 -11.11 -13.81
N VAL A 168 -14.40 -10.02 -13.10
CA VAL A 168 -15.79 -9.73 -12.64
C VAL A 168 -16.75 -9.68 -13.80
N MET A 169 -16.43 -8.95 -14.86
CA MET A 169 -17.32 -8.80 -16.02
C MET A 169 -17.61 -10.15 -16.69
N SER A 170 -16.82 -11.19 -16.40
CA SER A 170 -17.04 -12.57 -16.85
C SER A 170 -17.75 -13.48 -15.83
N MET A 171 -18.02 -13.01 -14.62
CA MET A 171 -18.59 -13.79 -13.51
C MET A 171 -19.81 -13.10 -12.90
N ASP A 172 -20.94 -13.81 -12.82
CA ASP A 172 -22.19 -13.30 -12.23
C ASP A 172 -22.21 -13.30 -10.68
N ASN A 173 -21.04 -13.50 -10.03
CA ASN A 173 -20.94 -13.66 -8.57
C ASN A 173 -19.91 -12.70 -7.94
N ARG A 174 -20.40 -11.57 -7.40
CA ARG A 174 -19.59 -10.54 -6.71
C ARG A 174 -18.82 -11.06 -5.49
N LEU A 175 -19.32 -12.07 -4.78
CA LEU A 175 -18.65 -12.64 -3.61
C LEU A 175 -17.39 -13.42 -3.99
N LEU A 176 -17.45 -14.22 -5.06
CA LEU A 176 -16.29 -14.98 -5.55
C LEU A 176 -15.16 -14.04 -5.98
N PHE A 177 -15.50 -12.90 -6.58
CA PHE A 177 -14.54 -11.87 -6.92
C PHE A 177 -13.81 -11.30 -5.69
N LEU A 178 -14.57 -10.88 -4.67
CA LEU A 178 -14.01 -10.26 -3.46
C LEU A 178 -12.94 -11.16 -2.84
N VAL A 179 -13.26 -12.45 -2.71
CA VAL A 179 -12.35 -13.46 -2.16
C VAL A 179 -11.10 -13.62 -3.02
N LEU A 180 -11.23 -13.73 -4.35
CA LEU A 180 -10.10 -13.89 -5.26
C LEU A 180 -9.18 -12.67 -5.27
N MET A 181 -9.75 -11.46 -5.28
CA MET A 181 -8.97 -10.22 -5.23
C MET A 181 -8.21 -10.06 -3.93
N MET A 182 -8.87 -10.32 -2.80
CA MET A 182 -8.22 -10.24 -1.50
C MET A 182 -7.10 -11.28 -1.40
N ALA A 183 -7.32 -12.50 -1.89
CA ALA A 183 -6.28 -13.53 -1.94
C ALA A 183 -5.10 -13.14 -2.84
N LEU A 184 -5.37 -12.61 -4.04
CA LEU A 184 -4.35 -12.14 -4.97
C LEU A 184 -3.54 -10.98 -4.35
N LYS A 185 -4.23 -10.00 -3.76
CA LYS A 185 -3.62 -8.85 -3.11
C LYS A 185 -2.71 -9.28 -1.96
N VAL A 186 -3.20 -10.11 -1.05
CA VAL A 186 -2.40 -10.64 0.07
C VAL A 186 -1.18 -11.40 -0.45
N GLY A 187 -1.34 -12.21 -1.49
CA GLY A 187 -0.23 -12.95 -2.11
C GLY A 187 0.84 -12.05 -2.73
N LEU A 188 0.43 -11.00 -3.45
CA LEU A 188 1.35 -10.03 -4.07
C LEU A 188 2.07 -9.18 -3.02
N ASP A 189 1.36 -8.74 -1.98
CA ASP A 189 1.95 -7.96 -0.89
C ASP A 189 2.95 -8.79 -0.08
N LEU A 190 2.64 -10.06 0.19
CA LEU A 190 3.55 -10.97 0.85
C LEU A 190 4.81 -11.23 -0.01
N ARG A 191 4.66 -11.41 -1.34
CA ARG A 191 5.80 -11.55 -2.26
C ARG A 191 6.66 -10.30 -2.29
N ALA A 192 6.06 -9.11 -2.31
CA ALA A 192 6.80 -7.85 -2.27
C ALA A 192 7.60 -7.73 -0.96
N HIS A 193 6.97 -8.04 0.18
CA HIS A 193 7.61 -8.03 1.50
C HIS A 193 8.79 -9.02 1.60
N LEU A 194 8.65 -10.22 1.02
CA LEU A 194 9.74 -11.21 0.97
C LEU A 194 10.84 -10.85 -0.04
N GLY A 195 10.50 -10.14 -1.11
CA GLY A 195 11.42 -9.69 -2.16
C GLY A 195 12.34 -8.55 -1.72
N GLU A 196 11.85 -7.66 -0.85
CA GLU A 196 12.63 -6.56 -0.24
C GLU A 196 13.78 -7.05 0.67
N HIS A 197 13.77 -8.34 1.04
CA HIS A 197 14.78 -8.94 1.92
C HIS A 197 15.69 -9.97 1.24
N HIS A 198 15.60 -10.16 -0.09
CA HIS A 198 16.64 -10.87 -0.83
C HIS A 198 17.80 -9.92 -1.18
N PRO A 199 19.04 -10.21 -0.74
CA PRO A 199 20.19 -9.42 -1.16
C PRO A 199 20.31 -9.49 -2.69
N LYS A 200 20.24 -8.33 -3.37
CA LYS A 200 20.74 -8.17 -4.73
C LYS A 200 22.24 -8.47 -4.70
N GLY A 201 22.60 -9.74 -4.89
CA GLY A 201 23.98 -10.18 -4.68
C GLY A 201 24.24 -11.64 -4.99
N GLN A 202 23.53 -12.25 -5.94
CA GLN A 202 24.01 -13.42 -6.67
C GLN A 202 23.66 -13.22 -8.15
N LYS A 203 24.52 -12.49 -8.85
CA LYS A 203 24.75 -12.81 -10.26
C LYS A 203 25.49 -14.14 -10.24
N GLU A 204 24.85 -15.20 -10.72
CA GLU A 204 25.55 -16.43 -11.06
C GLU A 204 26.54 -16.11 -12.19
N PRO A 205 27.80 -16.56 -12.09
CA PRO A 205 28.73 -16.45 -13.20
C PRO A 205 28.36 -17.49 -14.25
N VAL A 206 28.10 -17.03 -15.48
CA VAL A 206 28.35 -17.81 -16.69
C VAL A 206 29.33 -17.01 -17.52
#